data_AF-A0A7N0VMW4-F1
#
_entry.id   AF-A0A7N0VMW4-F1
#
_cell.length_a   1.000
_cell.length_b   1.000
_cell.length_c   1.000
_cell.angle_alpha   90.00
_cell.angle_beta   90.00
_cell.angle_gamma   90.00
#
_symmetry.space_group_name_H-M   'P 1'
#
loop_
_entity.id
_entity.type
_entity.pdbx_description
1 polymer ?
#
loop_
_entity_poly.entity_id
_entity_poly.type
_entity_poly.pdbx_seq_one_letter_code
_entity_poly.pdbx_strand_id
1 'polypeptide(L)' 'MGSLGAILKHPDDFLPLLKLKVAAKRAEKQIPPEPHWAFCYTMLHKVSRSFALVIQQLGPELRDAVCIFYLVLRALDTVG' A
#
# COMPACT_ATOMS: atom_id res chain seq x y z
N MET A 1 -16.98 5.16 9.86
CA MET A 1 -18.02 6.05 9.28
C MET A 1 -17.37 6.90 8.19
N GLY A 2 -17.69 6.92 6.90
CA GLY A 2 -18.68 6.21 6.08
C GLY A 2 -18.24 6.29 4.61
N SER A 3 -17.48 5.31 4.13
CA SER A 3 -16.98 5.29 2.75
C SER A 3 -18.11 5.10 1.73
N LEU A 4 -19.13 4.30 2.05
CA LEU A 4 -20.25 4.01 1.15
C LEU A 4 -21.18 5.24 0.92
N GLY A 5 -21.42 6.04 1.97
CA GLY A 5 -22.27 7.23 1.86
C GLY A 5 -21.62 8.39 1.10
N ALA A 6 -20.29 8.48 1.11
CA ALA A 6 -19.55 9.46 0.31
C ALA A 6 -19.52 9.07 -1.18
N ILE A 7 -19.34 7.77 -1.49
CA ILE A 7 -19.35 7.25 -2.86
C ILE A 7 -20.72 7.46 -3.54
N LEU A 8 -21.82 7.37 -2.78
CA LEU A 8 -23.17 7.68 -3.27
C LEU A 8 -23.40 9.17 -3.58
N LYS A 9 -22.68 10.07 -2.91
CA LYS A 9 -22.78 11.54 -3.13
C LYS A 9 -21.88 12.02 -4.28
N HIS A 10 -20.83 11.28 -4.60
CA HIS A 10 -19.88 11.59 -5.66
C HIS A 10 -19.66 10.35 -6.54
N PRO A 11 -20.61 10.03 -7.45
CA PRO A 11 -20.48 8.87 -8.34
C PRO A 11 -19.25 8.95 -9.24
N ASP A 12 -18.75 10.16 -9.53
CA ASP A 12 -17.53 10.39 -10.30
C ASP A 12 -16.26 9.85 -9.60
N ASP A 13 -16.26 9.76 -8.27
CA ASP A 13 -15.12 9.23 -7.49
C ASP A 13 -15.03 7.70 -7.53
N PHE A 14 -16.10 7.02 -7.96
CA PHE A 14 -16.12 5.56 -8.03
C PHE A 14 -15.09 5.01 -9.02
N LEU A 15 -14.95 5.63 -10.19
CA LEU A 15 -14.05 5.17 -11.25
C LEU A 15 -12.56 5.30 -10.86
N PRO A 16 -12.09 6.44 -10.30
CA PRO A 16 -10.75 6.56 -9.74
C PRO A 16 -10.46 5.56 -8.61
N LEU A 17 -11.42 5.35 -7.70
CA LEU A 17 -11.26 4.39 -6.61
C LEU A 17 -11.14 2.94 -7.11
N LEU A 18 -11.91 2.57 -8.13
CA LEU A 18 -11.82 1.27 -8.77
C LEU A 18 -10.47 1.08 -9.48
N LYS A 19 -10.02 2.09 -10.24
CA LYS A 19 -8.70 2.08 -10.90
C LYS A 19 -7.58 1.91 -9.88
N LEU A 20 -7.64 2.62 -8.75
CA LEU A 20 -6.67 2.50 -7.67
C LEU A 20 -6.64 1.08 -7.10
N LYS A 21 -7.80 0.48 -6.80
CA LYS A 21 -7.88 -0.91 -6.31
C LYS A 21 -7.31 -1.91 -7.29
N VAL A 22 -7.56 -1.74 -8.59
CA VAL A 22 -7.00 -2.63 -9.64
C VAL A 22 -5.48 -2.48 -9.73
N ALA A 23 -4.97 -1.24 -9.69
CA ALA A 23 -3.53 -0.98 -9.71
C ALA A 23 -2.83 -1.60 -8.49
N ALA A 24 -3.37 -1.42 -7.28
CA ALA A 24 -2.87 -2.03 -6.06
C ALA A 24 -2.81 -3.57 -6.16
N LYS A 25 -3.89 -4.20 -6.63
CA LYS A 25 -3.95 -5.66 -6.81
C LYS A 25 -2.97 -6.18 -7.87
N ARG A 26 -2.68 -5.39 -8.91
CA ARG A 26 -1.65 -5.72 -9.91
C ARG A 26 -0.25 -5.61 -9.34
N ALA A 27 0.01 -4.59 -8.51
CA ALA A 27 1.28 -4.41 -7.84
C ALA A 27 1.56 -5.56 -6.86
N GLU A 28 0.54 -6.02 -6.12
CA GLU A 28 0.66 -7.17 -5.20
C GLU A 28 1.07 -8.45 -5.91
N LYS A 29 0.62 -8.67 -7.16
CA LYS A 29 1.05 -9.83 -7.96
C LYS A 29 2.51 -9.77 -8.42
N GLN A 30 3.11 -8.58 -8.41
CA GLN A 30 4.51 -8.37 -8.76
C GLN A 30 5.42 -8.44 -7.53
N ILE A 31 4.88 -8.80 -6.35
CA ILE A 31 5.70 -9.02 -5.16
C ILE A 31 6.48 -10.32 -5.37
N PRO A 32 7.81 -10.31 -5.15
CA PRO A 32 8.61 -11.52 -5.25
C PRO A 32 8.12 -12.62 -4.28
N PRO A 33 8.15 -13.91 -4.66
CA PRO A 33 7.51 -14.99 -3.91
C PRO A 33 8.23 -15.35 -2.60
N GLU A 34 9.38 -14.75 -2.31
CA GLU A 34 10.16 -15.07 -1.12
C GLU A 34 9.41 -14.66 0.17
N PRO A 35 9.49 -15.49 1.22
CA PRO A 35 8.68 -15.29 2.44
C PRO A 35 8.98 -13.99 3.18
N HIS A 36 10.20 -13.45 3.05
CA HIS A 36 10.57 -12.18 3.67
C HIS A 36 9.84 -10.99 3.03
N TRP A 37 9.63 -11.00 1.71
CA TRP A 37 8.87 -9.95 1.03
C TRP A 37 7.40 -9.97 1.45
N ALA A 38 6.80 -11.15 1.52
CA ALA A 38 5.43 -11.30 2.02
C ALA A 38 5.28 -10.70 3.43
N PHE A 39 6.25 -10.95 4.31
CA PHE A 39 6.27 -10.35 5.64
C PHE A 39 6.38 -8.82 5.57
N CYS A 40 7.34 -8.28 4.82
CA CYS A 40 7.55 -6.83 4.69
C CYS A 40 6.30 -6.11 4.17
N TYR A 41 5.70 -6.58 3.08
CA TYR A 41 4.48 -5.97 2.53
C TYR A 41 3.27 -6.11 3.44
N THR A 42 3.16 -7.23 4.17
CA THR A 42 2.11 -7.40 5.19
C THR A 42 2.30 -6.42 6.33
N MET A 43 3.53 -6.24 6.82
CA MET A 43 3.84 -5.27 7.87
C MET A 43 3.58 -3.84 7.41
N LEU A 44 3.99 -3.49 6.18
CA LEU A 44 3.77 -2.17 5.61
C LEU A 44 2.29 -1.76 5.65
N HIS A 45 1.39 -2.66 5.20
CA HIS A 45 -0.06 -2.44 5.27
C HIS A 45 -0.60 -2.32 6.69
N LYS A 46 -0.02 -3.06 7.64
CA LYS A 46 -0.41 -3.00 9.06
C LYS A 46 -0.01 -1.70 9.73
N VAL A 47 1.22 -1.23 9.51
CA VAL A 47 1.77 -0.05 10.21
C VAL A 47 1.43 1.27 9.53
N SER A 48 1.07 1.25 8.23
CA SER A 48 0.71 2.44 7.45
C SER A 48 -0.15 2.14 6.22
N ARG A 49 -1.47 2.01 6.43
CA ARG A 49 -2.45 1.66 5.39
C ARG A 49 -2.45 2.61 4.20
N SER A 50 -2.37 3.92 4.44
CA SER A 50 -2.41 4.92 3.37
C SER A 50 -1.10 4.95 2.58
N PHE A 51 0.04 4.89 3.27
CA PHE A 51 1.34 4.95 2.61
C PHE A 51 1.67 3.66 1.86
N ALA A 52 1.20 2.52 2.34
CA ALA A 52 1.30 1.24 1.61
C ALA A 52 0.73 1.33 0.20
N LEU A 53 -0.40 2.03 0.01
CA LEU A 53 -0.99 2.24 -1.32
C LEU A 53 -0.13 3.12 -2.22
N VAL A 54 0.54 4.13 -1.65
CA VAL A 54 1.45 5.02 -2.40
C VAL A 54 2.70 4.24 -2.82
N ILE A 55 3.27 3.44 -1.94
CA ILE A 55 4.44 2.59 -2.25
C ILE A 55 4.09 1.59 -3.35
N GLN A 56 2.91 0.97 -3.32
CA GLN A 56 2.46 0.04 -4.36
C GLN A 56 2.32 0.68 -5.76
N GLN A 57 2.26 2.00 -5.88
CA GLN A 57 2.24 2.70 -7.17
C GLN A 57 3.64 2.87 -7.79
N LEU A 58 4.71 2.64 -7.02
CA LEU A 58 6.09 2.72 -7.50
C LEU A 58 6.43 1.50 -8.37
N GLY A 59 7.42 1.67 -9.24
CA GLY A 59 8.01 0.57 -10.01
C GLY A 59 8.66 -0.49 -9.09
N PRO A 60 8.81 -1.74 -9.55
CA PRO A 60 9.17 -2.88 -8.71
C PRO A 60 10.47 -2.68 -7.91
N GLU A 61 11.55 -2.21 -8.55
CA GLU A 61 12.84 -2.00 -7.87
C GLU A 61 12.76 -0.93 -6.77
N LEU A 62 12.13 0.22 -7.09
CA LEU A 62 12.02 1.32 -6.13
C LEU A 62 11.04 0.99 -5.00
N ARG A 63 9.97 0.26 -5.31
CA ARG A 63 8.95 -0.16 -4.35
C ARG A 63 9.54 -1.00 -3.22
N ASP A 64 10.33 -2.00 -3.58
CA ASP A 64 10.97 -2.91 -2.63
C ASP A 64 11.95 -2.14 -1.72
N ALA A 65 12.79 -1.27 -2.29
CA ALA A 65 13.72 -0.44 -1.54
C ALA A 65 13.01 0.53 -0.56
N VAL A 66 11.96 1.23 -1.03
CA VAL A 66 11.19 2.18 -0.21
C VAL A 66 10.40 1.45 0.88
N CYS A 67 9.87 0.24 0.60
CA CYS A 67 9.20 -0.59 1.60
C CYS A 67 10.13 -0.88 2.79
N ILE A 68 11.36 -1.34 2.52
CA ILE A 68 12.33 -1.65 3.58
C ILE A 68 12.76 -0.38 4.31
N PHE A 69 13.10 0.68 3.58
CA PHE A 69 13.51 1.96 4.18
C PHE A 69 12.45 2.49 5.15
N TYR A 70 11.18 2.47 4.73
CA TYR A 70 10.07 2.90 5.57
C TYR A 70 9.91 2.04 6.82
N LEU A 71 9.99 0.71 6.70
CA LEU A 71 9.85 -0.19 7.84
C LEU A 71 10.97 -0.01 8.87
N VAL A 72 12.20 0.26 8.42
CA VAL A 72 13.34 0.54 9.30
C VAL A 72 13.13 1.84 10.07
N LEU A 73 12.76 2.92 9.39
CA LEU A 73 12.46 4.19 10.06
C LEU A 73 11.26 4.05 11.03
N ARG A 74 10.23 3.32 10.61
CA ARG A 74 9.06 3.07 11.46
C ARG A 74 9.40 2.27 12.71
N ALA A 75 10.32 1.32 12.62
CA ALA A 75 10.82 0.57 13.77
C ALA A 75 11.63 1.48 14.71
N LEU A 76 12.48 2.36 14.15
CA LEU A 76 13.21 3.36 14.94
C LEU A 76 12.23 4.27 15.71
N ASP A 77 11.17 4.76 15.06
CA ASP A 77 10.12 5.58 15.69
C ASP A 77 9.40 4.87 16.86
N THR A 78 9.46 3.54 16.96
CA THR A 78 8.81 2.79 18.05
C THR A 78 9.65 2.67 19.32
N VAL A 79 10.97 2.91 19.23
CA VAL A 79 11.92 2.78 20.35
C VAL A 79 12.33 4.16 20.89
N GLY A 80 11.99 5.24 20.18
CA GLY A 80 12.22 6.62 20.59
C GLY A 80 11.36 7.11 21.75
#